data_AF-A0A7S0FII3-F1
#
_entry.id   AF-A0A7S0FII3-F1
#
_cell.length_a   1.000
_cell.length_b   1.000
_cell.length_c   1.000
_cell.angle_alpha   90.00
_cell.angle_beta   90.00
_cell.angle_gamma   90.00
#
_symmetry.space_group_name_H-M   'P 1'
#
loop_
_entity.id
_entity.type
_entity.pdbx_description
1 polymer ?
#
loop_
_entity_poly.entity_id
_entity_poly.type
_entity_poly.pdbx_seq_one_letter_code
_entity_poly.pdbx_strand_id
1 'polypeptide(L)'
;GFCLAAAHNELPHQRLDSLMVSAVDMNGGEGWEMVDKIPAEEVCGFAAHVDHSKYAIPNVVHFCQRYGTGKYFFAKRKVPHDIFTCESPLMLLPPPDSAAKYDYRISPDGKKQELDPVRKVREAFAACSVIQAVNEASAYFKRKHCGDKANWDIKLNGSDKGMTQAEIDAEEEELRQRDQLKSETR
;
A
#
# COMPACT_ATOMS: atom_id res chain seq x y z
N GLY A 1 -16.95 22.46 -3.18
CA GLY A 1 -17.96 23.24 -2.46
C GLY A 1 -17.32 24.36 -1.67
N PHE A 2 -16.74 24.04 -0.52
CA PHE A 2 -16.13 25.02 0.40
C PHE A 2 -15.08 25.94 -0.24
N CYS A 3 -14.07 25.40 -0.93
CA CYS A 3 -12.96 26.21 -1.45
C CYS A 3 -13.41 27.25 -2.50
N LEU A 4 -14.36 26.89 -3.36
CA LEU A 4 -14.94 27.81 -4.35
C LEU A 4 -15.78 28.91 -3.68
N ALA A 5 -16.55 28.56 -2.64
CA ALA A 5 -17.32 29.53 -1.88
C ALA A 5 -16.42 30.47 -1.07
N ALA A 6 -15.36 29.96 -0.45
CA ALA A 6 -14.38 30.77 0.28
C ALA A 6 -13.64 31.73 -0.65
N ALA A 7 -13.24 31.28 -1.85
CA ALA A 7 -12.65 32.13 -2.87
C ALA A 7 -13.63 33.19 -3.39
N HIS A 8 -14.89 32.80 -3.66
CA HIS A 8 -15.92 33.73 -4.14
C HIS A 8 -16.29 34.82 -3.12
N ASN A 9 -16.28 34.49 -1.83
CA ASN A 9 -16.55 35.42 -0.74
C ASN A 9 -15.28 36.10 -0.20
N GLU A 10 -14.15 35.97 -0.91
CA GLU A 10 -12.85 36.58 -0.53
C GLU A 10 -12.43 36.28 0.92
N LEU A 11 -12.79 35.09 1.42
CA LEU A 11 -12.43 34.69 2.77
C LEU A 11 -10.93 34.39 2.84
N PRO A 12 -10.23 34.82 3.90
CA PRO A 12 -8.85 34.43 4.14
C PRO A 12 -8.71 32.90 4.15
N HIS A 13 -7.83 32.38 3.31
CA HIS A 13 -7.56 30.94 3.21
C HIS A 13 -6.07 30.71 2.99
N GLN A 14 -5.57 29.60 3.56
CA GLN A 14 -4.21 29.14 3.38
C GLN A 14 -4.26 27.78 2.70
N ARG A 15 -3.51 27.61 1.62
CA ARG A 15 -3.28 26.29 1.03
C ARG A 15 -2.20 25.58 1.83
N LEU A 16 -2.50 24.36 2.26
CA LEU A 16 -1.53 23.45 2.86
C LEU A 16 -1.23 22.38 1.81
N ASP A 17 -0.12 22.56 1.11
CA ASP A 17 0.43 21.54 0.25
C ASP A 17 1.19 20.52 1.10
N SER A 18 1.31 19.28 0.62
CA SER A 18 2.10 18.22 1.26
C SER A 18 1.57 17.60 2.56
N LEU A 19 0.36 17.96 3.00
CA LEU A 19 -0.26 17.29 4.16
C LEU A 19 -0.61 15.83 3.86
N MET A 20 -0.94 15.53 2.60
CA MET A 20 -1.44 14.24 2.17
C MET A 20 -0.77 13.71 0.92
N VAL A 21 -0.90 12.40 0.72
CA VAL A 21 -0.62 11.71 -0.55
C VAL A 21 -1.84 10.90 -0.99
N SER A 22 -2.13 10.90 -2.29
CA SER A 22 -3.22 10.15 -2.88
C SER A 22 -2.80 9.35 -4.11
N ALA A 23 -2.98 9.87 -5.32
CA ALA A 23 -2.64 9.20 -6.56
C ALA A 23 -1.13 9.30 -6.81
N VAL A 24 -0.47 8.17 -7.04
CA VAL A 24 1.00 8.07 -7.12
C VAL A 24 1.62 8.81 -8.32
N ASP A 25 0.81 9.17 -9.31
CA ASP A 25 1.17 9.91 -10.51
C ASP A 25 1.00 11.44 -10.36
N MET A 26 0.52 11.91 -9.21
CA MET A 26 0.43 13.35 -8.91
C MET A 26 1.83 13.98 -8.81
N ASN A 27 2.07 15.02 -9.59
CA ASN A 27 3.28 15.83 -9.54
C ASN A 27 2.94 17.22 -8.98
N GLY A 28 3.38 17.51 -7.76
CA GLY A 28 3.07 18.74 -7.04
C GLY A 28 1.71 18.73 -6.31
N GLY A 29 1.55 19.63 -5.33
CA GLY A 29 0.33 19.78 -4.53
C GLY A 29 0.11 18.73 -3.42
N GLU A 30 0.85 17.63 -3.46
CA GLU A 30 0.84 16.56 -2.47
C GLU A 30 2.22 16.35 -1.81
N GLY A 31 2.30 15.45 -0.84
CA GLY A 31 3.52 15.18 -0.07
C GLY A 31 4.51 14.24 -0.76
N TRP A 32 4.32 13.93 -2.04
CA TRP A 32 5.13 12.93 -2.73
C TRP A 32 6.62 13.28 -2.80
N GLU A 33 6.96 14.56 -2.95
CA GLU A 33 8.37 15.01 -2.97
C GLU A 33 9.12 14.69 -1.66
N MET A 34 8.39 14.51 -0.55
CA MET A 34 8.97 14.07 0.72
C MET A 34 9.29 12.57 0.67
N VAL A 35 8.39 11.78 0.10
CA VAL A 35 8.53 10.32 -0.07
C VAL A 35 9.62 9.98 -1.09
N ASP A 36 9.73 10.76 -2.17
CA ASP A 36 10.70 10.54 -3.25
C ASP A 36 12.17 10.69 -2.79
N LYS A 37 12.40 11.25 -1.59
CA LYS A 37 13.73 11.38 -0.97
C LYS A 37 14.16 10.12 -0.21
N ILE A 38 13.25 9.18 0.00
CA ILE A 38 13.51 7.94 0.74
C ILE A 38 14.04 6.90 -0.25
N PRO A 39 15.20 6.25 0.02
CA PRO A 39 15.74 5.22 -0.86
C PRO A 39 14.78 4.03 -1.05
N ALA A 40 14.77 3.46 -2.25
CA ALA A 40 13.86 2.37 -2.61
C ALA A 40 14.06 1.10 -1.76
N GLU A 41 15.27 0.89 -1.26
CA GLU A 41 15.66 -0.27 -0.45
C GLU A 41 15.03 -0.24 0.95
N GLU A 42 14.61 0.93 1.43
CA GLU A 42 14.10 1.11 2.79
C GLU A 42 12.73 1.76 2.87
N VAL A 43 12.21 2.35 1.79
CA VAL A 43 10.93 3.10 1.82
C VAL A 43 9.77 2.30 2.39
N CYS A 44 9.66 1.01 2.08
CA CYS A 44 8.57 0.18 2.60
C CYS A 44 8.77 -0.17 4.08
N GLY A 45 9.98 -0.56 4.48
CA GLY A 45 10.30 -0.83 5.89
C GLY A 45 10.11 0.42 6.76
N PHE A 46 10.53 1.58 6.26
CA PHE A 46 10.31 2.88 6.89
C PHE A 46 8.82 3.22 6.97
N ALA A 47 8.06 3.03 5.88
CA ALA A 47 6.63 3.30 5.84
C ALA A 47 5.82 2.45 6.83
N ALA A 48 6.22 1.19 7.05
CA ALA A 48 5.61 0.33 8.04
C ALA A 48 5.94 0.80 9.48
N HIS A 49 7.13 1.32 9.72
CA HIS A 49 7.56 1.75 11.05
C HIS A 49 8.18 3.14 10.98
N VAL A 50 7.31 4.14 10.91
CA VAL A 50 7.71 5.54 10.70
C VAL A 50 8.59 6.04 11.84
N ASP A 51 9.78 6.51 11.49
CA ASP A 51 10.65 7.29 12.35
C ASP A 51 10.74 8.72 11.82
N HIS A 52 9.96 9.62 12.42
CA HIS A 52 9.90 11.04 12.03
C HIS A 52 11.23 11.79 12.24
N SER A 53 12.22 11.19 12.92
CA SER A 53 13.56 11.78 13.03
C SER A 53 14.42 11.56 11.78
N LYS A 54 14.08 10.56 10.96
CA LYS A 54 14.87 10.17 9.77
C LYS A 54 14.44 10.91 8.51
N TYR A 55 13.14 10.96 8.23
CA TYR A 55 12.58 11.65 7.06
C TYR A 55 11.31 12.43 7.44
N ALA A 56 11.15 13.61 6.81
CA ALA A 56 9.86 14.27 6.76
C ALA A 56 8.95 13.49 5.82
N ILE A 57 7.69 13.29 6.20
CA ILE A 57 6.68 12.61 5.38
C ILE A 57 5.31 13.30 5.49
N PRO A 58 4.41 13.09 4.51
CA PRO A 58 3.00 13.44 4.66
C PRO A 58 2.38 12.71 5.86
N ASN A 59 1.44 13.38 6.53
CA ASN A 59 0.73 12.81 7.68
C ASN A 59 -0.52 12.02 7.28
N VAL A 60 -1.01 12.21 6.05
CA VAL A 60 -2.27 11.65 5.59
C VAL A 60 -2.05 10.83 4.32
N VAL A 61 -2.54 9.60 4.31
CA VAL A 61 -2.63 8.78 3.10
C VAL A 61 -4.10 8.66 2.71
N HIS A 62 -4.43 8.93 1.46
CA HIS A 62 -5.80 8.83 0.98
C HIS A 62 -6.26 7.37 0.86
N PHE A 63 -7.03 6.93 1.84
CA PHE A 63 -7.46 5.54 2.01
C PHE A 63 -8.26 4.93 0.84
N CYS A 64 -8.84 5.71 -0.06
CA CYS A 64 -9.68 5.16 -1.14
C CYS A 64 -8.91 4.81 -2.42
N GLN A 65 -7.61 5.11 -2.49
CA GLN A 65 -6.79 4.75 -3.65
C GLN A 65 -6.41 3.26 -3.67
N ARG A 66 -5.85 2.82 -4.80
CA ARG A 66 -5.26 1.50 -4.95
C ARG A 66 -3.74 1.65 -4.96
N TYR A 67 -3.11 1.02 -3.98
CA TYR A 67 -1.65 0.99 -3.82
C TYR A 67 -1.15 -0.43 -3.97
N GLY A 68 0.03 -0.63 -4.56
CA GLY A 68 0.61 -1.97 -4.58
C GLY A 68 2.03 -2.05 -5.10
N THR A 69 2.75 -3.06 -4.63
CA THR A 69 4.13 -3.37 -5.01
C THR A 69 4.27 -4.88 -5.14
N GLY A 70 4.78 -5.34 -6.29
CA GLY A 70 4.73 -6.75 -6.66
C GLY A 70 3.30 -7.30 -6.59
N LYS A 71 3.11 -8.35 -5.80
CA LYS A 71 1.80 -8.97 -5.53
C LYS A 71 1.01 -8.33 -4.38
N TYR A 72 1.67 -7.51 -3.56
CA TYR A 72 1.08 -6.94 -2.36
C TYR A 72 0.30 -5.70 -2.73
N PHE A 73 -0.97 -5.63 -2.34
CA PHE A 73 -1.78 -4.46 -2.65
C PHE A 73 -2.76 -4.12 -1.54
N PHE A 74 -3.13 -2.85 -1.54
CA PHE A 74 -4.22 -2.31 -0.75
C PHE A 74 -5.26 -1.67 -1.69
N ALA A 75 -6.52 -2.01 -1.45
CA ALA A 75 -7.65 -1.33 -2.05
C ALA A 75 -8.84 -1.40 -1.09
N LYS A 76 -9.47 -0.25 -0.79
CA LYS A 76 -10.56 -0.19 0.20
C LYS A 76 -11.67 -1.23 -0.01
N ARG A 77 -12.11 -1.43 -1.27
CA ARG A 77 -13.22 -2.34 -1.62
C ARG A 77 -12.85 -3.82 -1.61
N LYS A 78 -11.66 -4.11 -1.13
CA LYS A 78 -10.91 -5.35 -1.27
C LYS A 78 -10.34 -5.79 0.08
N VAL A 79 -10.38 -4.90 1.06
CA VAL A 79 -10.27 -5.25 2.48
C VAL A 79 -11.59 -5.88 2.93
N PRO A 80 -11.57 -7.08 3.54
CA PRO A 80 -12.77 -7.70 4.07
C PRO A 80 -13.50 -6.80 5.08
N HIS A 81 -14.83 -6.80 5.04
CA HIS A 81 -15.65 -6.00 5.96
C HIS A 81 -15.51 -6.44 7.43
N ASP A 82 -15.05 -7.67 7.66
CA ASP A 82 -14.85 -8.31 8.95
C ASP A 82 -13.37 -8.34 9.38
N ILE A 83 -12.48 -7.52 8.77
CA ILE A 83 -11.05 -7.43 9.13
C ILE A 83 -10.81 -7.15 10.64
N PHE A 84 -11.79 -6.55 11.32
CA PHE A 84 -11.78 -6.28 12.76
C PHE A 84 -12.60 -7.31 13.55
N THR A 85 -12.38 -8.59 13.28
CA THR A 85 -12.94 -9.72 14.04
C THR A 85 -11.84 -10.64 14.58
N CYS A 86 -12.20 -11.56 15.46
CA CYS A 86 -11.23 -12.48 16.04
C CYS A 86 -10.71 -13.48 15.02
N GLU A 87 -11.58 -13.90 14.10
CA GLU A 87 -11.37 -14.97 13.14
C GLU A 87 -10.64 -14.51 11.87
N SER A 88 -10.79 -13.23 11.49
CA SER A 88 -10.17 -12.70 10.26
C SER A 88 -8.64 -12.68 10.35
N PRO A 89 -7.89 -13.15 9.33
CA PRO A 89 -6.43 -13.05 9.34
C PRO A 89 -5.94 -11.59 9.23
N LEU A 90 -4.65 -11.38 9.46
CA LEU A 90 -3.96 -10.13 9.12
C LEU A 90 -3.62 -10.07 7.62
N MET A 91 -3.43 -8.85 7.12
CA MET A 91 -3.03 -8.57 5.74
C MET A 91 -1.56 -8.92 5.50
N LEU A 92 -1.27 -9.43 4.30
CA LEU A 92 0.09 -9.70 3.83
C LEU A 92 0.90 -8.40 3.76
N LEU A 93 1.98 -8.36 4.54
CA LEU A 93 2.91 -7.25 4.52
C LEU A 93 3.87 -7.39 3.34
N PRO A 94 4.10 -6.32 2.56
CA PRO A 94 5.17 -6.29 1.57
C PRO A 94 6.55 -6.41 2.25
N PRO A 95 7.56 -7.01 1.60
CA PRO A 95 8.94 -7.01 2.08
C PRO A 95 9.46 -5.58 2.35
N PRO A 96 10.31 -5.36 3.36
CA PRO A 96 10.84 -4.03 3.69
C PRO A 96 11.54 -3.29 2.53
N ASP A 97 12.09 -4.05 1.59
CA ASP A 97 12.82 -3.61 0.39
C ASP A 97 11.98 -3.75 -0.90
N SER A 98 10.64 -3.73 -0.78
CA SER A 98 9.72 -3.97 -1.91
C SER A 98 9.96 -3.07 -3.11
N ALA A 99 10.28 -1.78 -2.92
CA ALA A 99 10.54 -0.88 -4.06
C ALA A 99 11.88 -1.15 -4.75
N ALA A 100 12.83 -1.80 -4.07
CA ALA A 100 14.05 -2.30 -4.72
C ALA A 100 13.80 -3.61 -5.46
N LYS A 101 12.95 -4.49 -4.91
CA LYS A 101 12.64 -5.82 -5.48
C LYS A 101 11.68 -5.81 -6.65
N TYR A 102 10.69 -4.93 -6.64
CA TYR A 102 9.60 -4.94 -7.60
C TYR A 102 9.54 -3.62 -8.38
N ASP A 103 9.65 -3.72 -9.69
CA ASP A 103 9.40 -2.67 -10.67
C ASP A 103 7.98 -2.75 -11.27
N TYR A 104 7.11 -3.56 -10.66
CA TYR A 104 5.74 -3.74 -11.08
C TYR A 104 4.77 -3.83 -9.89
N ARG A 105 3.48 -3.76 -10.20
CA ARG A 105 2.40 -4.17 -9.30
C ARG A 105 1.39 -5.05 -10.02
N ILE A 106 0.73 -5.93 -9.28
CA ILE A 106 -0.40 -6.73 -9.76
C ILE A 106 -1.68 -6.05 -9.32
N SER A 107 -2.55 -5.70 -10.27
CA SER A 107 -3.86 -5.14 -9.94
C SER A 107 -4.76 -6.20 -9.27
N PRO A 108 -5.83 -5.79 -8.57
CA PRO A 108 -6.81 -6.76 -8.03
C PRO A 108 -7.44 -7.68 -9.08
N ASP A 109 -7.31 -7.35 -10.37
CA ASP A 109 -7.80 -8.15 -11.50
C ASP A 109 -6.72 -9.08 -12.07
N GLY A 110 -5.57 -9.23 -11.39
CA GLY A 110 -4.45 -10.08 -11.80
C GLY A 110 -3.55 -9.47 -12.89
N LYS A 111 -3.75 -8.20 -13.27
CA LYS A 111 -2.97 -7.58 -14.35
C LYS A 111 -1.70 -6.97 -13.82
N LYS A 112 -0.55 -7.42 -14.34
CA LYS A 112 0.76 -6.80 -14.10
C LYS A 112 0.81 -5.41 -14.73
N GLN A 113 1.27 -4.43 -13.96
CA GLN A 113 1.50 -3.05 -14.38
C GLN A 113 2.92 -2.65 -14.01
N GLU A 114 3.73 -2.36 -15.02
CA GLU A 114 5.08 -1.85 -14.82
C GLU A 114 5.05 -0.44 -14.21
N LEU A 115 6.02 -0.16 -13.35
CA LEU A 115 6.16 1.07 -12.58
C LEU A 115 7.51 1.70 -12.93
N ASP A 116 7.50 2.99 -13.22
CA ASP A 116 8.74 3.76 -13.33
C ASP A 116 9.40 3.93 -11.93
N PRO A 117 10.68 4.37 -11.88
CA PRO A 117 11.43 4.47 -10.63
C PRO A 117 10.78 5.35 -9.56
N VAL A 118 10.05 6.40 -9.94
CA VAL A 118 9.36 7.27 -8.99
C VAL A 118 8.11 6.57 -8.48
N ARG A 119 7.30 6.01 -9.39
CA ARG A 119 6.06 5.33 -9.03
C ARG A 119 6.29 4.12 -8.13
N LYS A 120 7.33 3.31 -8.34
CA LYS A 120 7.59 2.15 -7.47
C LYS A 120 7.86 2.54 -6.01
N VAL A 121 8.54 3.67 -5.78
CA VAL A 121 8.80 4.19 -4.42
C VAL A 121 7.51 4.66 -3.78
N ARG A 122 6.71 5.47 -4.50
CA ARG A 122 5.43 6.01 -4.02
C ARG A 122 4.39 4.93 -3.73
N GLU A 123 4.28 3.95 -4.62
CA GLU A 123 3.39 2.80 -4.46
C GLU A 123 3.79 1.96 -3.24
N ALA A 124 5.08 1.65 -3.07
CA ALA A 124 5.56 0.91 -1.91
C ALA A 124 5.33 1.68 -0.61
N PHE A 125 5.65 2.98 -0.56
CA PHE A 125 5.39 3.81 0.61
C PHE A 125 3.92 3.73 1.05
N ALA A 126 2.99 3.99 0.14
CA ALA A 126 1.57 4.03 0.47
C ALA A 126 1.01 2.64 0.81
N ALA A 127 1.39 1.60 0.06
CA ALA A 127 0.96 0.24 0.33
C ALA A 127 1.44 -0.23 1.71
N CYS A 128 2.75 -0.08 2.01
CA CYS A 128 3.31 -0.53 3.28
C CYS A 128 2.75 0.28 4.46
N SER A 129 2.55 1.59 4.30
CA SER A 129 1.91 2.44 5.32
C SER A 129 0.50 1.96 5.67
N VAL A 130 -0.36 1.81 4.66
CA VAL A 130 -1.79 1.53 4.90
C VAL A 130 -2.01 0.09 5.34
N ILE A 131 -1.31 -0.88 4.74
CA ILE A 131 -1.42 -2.29 5.15
C ILE A 131 -0.97 -2.46 6.60
N GLN A 132 0.15 -1.84 6.98
CA GLN A 132 0.64 -1.90 8.35
C GLN A 132 -0.34 -1.23 9.32
N ALA A 133 -0.88 -0.06 8.98
CA ALA A 133 -1.87 0.62 9.83
C ALA A 133 -3.14 -0.22 10.04
N VAL A 134 -3.64 -0.90 8.99
CA VAL A 134 -4.79 -1.82 9.11
C VAL A 134 -4.43 -3.01 10.00
N ASN A 135 -3.25 -3.61 9.81
CA ASN A 135 -2.79 -4.72 10.64
C ASN A 135 -2.63 -4.33 12.11
N GLU A 136 -2.09 -3.15 12.41
CA GLU A 136 -1.97 -2.66 13.78
C GLU A 136 -3.33 -2.44 14.45
N ALA A 137 -4.29 -1.89 13.70
CA ALA A 137 -5.67 -1.74 14.18
C ALA A 137 -6.35 -3.09 14.44
N SER A 138 -6.22 -4.05 13.51
CA SER A 138 -6.73 -5.42 13.70
C SER A 138 -6.04 -6.13 14.86
N ALA A 139 -4.73 -5.99 15.00
CA ALA A 139 -3.97 -6.56 16.10
C ALA A 139 -4.35 -5.92 17.44
N TYR A 140 -4.61 -4.61 17.47
CA TYR A 140 -5.10 -3.92 18.66
C TYR A 140 -6.47 -4.45 19.10
N PHE A 141 -7.41 -4.56 18.16
CA PHE A 141 -8.73 -5.14 18.42
C PHE A 141 -8.59 -6.57 18.98
N LYS A 142 -7.80 -7.42 18.33
CA LYS A 142 -7.58 -8.82 18.74
C LYS A 142 -7.02 -8.94 20.16
N ARG A 143 -5.99 -8.15 20.50
CA ARG A 143 -5.41 -8.13 21.86
C ARG A 143 -6.43 -7.73 22.93
N LYS A 144 -7.38 -6.87 22.61
CA LYS A 144 -8.35 -6.32 23.57
C LYS A 144 -9.62 -7.16 23.70
N HIS A 145 -10.01 -7.89 22.65
CA HIS A 145 -11.33 -8.49 22.57
C HIS A 145 -11.37 -10.01 22.34
N CYS A 146 -10.27 -10.64 21.90
CA CYS A 146 -10.34 -12.00 21.37
C CYS A 146 -9.75 -13.10 22.26
N GLY A 147 -8.83 -12.76 23.19
CA GLY A 147 -8.12 -13.77 23.99
C GLY A 147 -7.50 -14.85 23.09
N ASP A 148 -7.71 -16.12 23.46
CA ASP A 148 -7.16 -17.27 22.74
C ASP A 148 -7.79 -17.54 21.36
N LYS A 149 -8.89 -16.85 21.02
CA LYS A 149 -9.57 -16.98 19.71
C LYS A 149 -8.97 -16.08 18.63
N ALA A 150 -7.98 -15.27 18.97
CA ALA A 150 -7.36 -14.35 18.03
C ALA A 150 -6.62 -15.12 16.91
N ASN A 151 -7.09 -14.98 15.68
CA ASN A 151 -6.35 -15.40 14.50
C ASN A 151 -5.22 -14.40 14.22
N TRP A 152 -3.98 -14.87 14.33
CA TRP A 152 -2.74 -14.11 14.09
C TRP A 152 -2.09 -14.42 12.74
N ASP A 153 -2.71 -15.25 11.91
CA ASP A 153 -2.17 -15.62 10.61
C ASP A 153 -2.08 -14.39 9.70
N ILE A 154 -0.97 -14.28 8.95
CA ILE A 154 -0.76 -13.23 7.96
C ILE A 154 -0.99 -13.84 6.58
N LYS A 155 -2.21 -13.68 6.03
CA LYS A 155 -2.64 -14.40 4.81
C LYS A 155 -3.53 -13.58 3.87
N LEU A 156 -4.05 -12.43 4.29
CA LEU A 156 -4.94 -11.64 3.43
C LEU A 156 -4.11 -10.79 2.45
N ASN A 157 -3.99 -11.22 1.20
CA ASN A 157 -3.83 -10.25 0.13
C ASN A 157 -5.19 -9.55 -0.06
N GLY A 158 -5.26 -8.32 -0.56
CA GLY A 158 -6.52 -7.58 -0.71
C GLY A 158 -7.58 -8.21 -1.65
N SER A 159 -7.55 -9.52 -1.93
CA SER A 159 -8.60 -10.23 -2.65
C SER A 159 -9.62 -10.81 -1.67
N ASP A 160 -10.92 -10.69 -2.00
CA ASP A 160 -12.05 -11.25 -1.24
C ASP A 160 -12.01 -12.78 -1.05
N LYS A 161 -11.01 -13.44 -1.64
CA LYS A 161 -10.58 -14.80 -1.33
C LYS A 161 -9.12 -14.67 -0.95
N GLY A 162 -8.81 -14.78 0.34
CA GLY A 162 -7.42 -14.79 0.79
C GLY A 162 -6.69 -15.92 0.08
N MET A 163 -5.85 -15.59 -0.90
CA MET A 163 -4.92 -16.54 -1.47
C MET A 163 -3.85 -16.84 -0.43
N THR A 164 -3.65 -18.12 -0.18
CA THR A 164 -2.57 -18.62 0.65
C THR A 164 -1.22 -18.28 0.02
N GLN A 165 -0.17 -18.19 0.83
CA GLN A 165 1.19 -17.97 0.35
C GLN A 165 1.61 -19.02 -0.71
N ALA A 166 1.13 -20.25 -0.60
CA ALA A 166 1.40 -21.31 -1.58
C ALA A 166 0.72 -21.06 -2.93
N GLU A 167 -0.52 -20.59 -2.95
CA GLU A 167 -1.22 -20.23 -4.19
C GLU A 167 -0.55 -19.03 -4.87
N ILE A 168 -0.05 -18.12 -4.05
CA ILE A 168 0.73 -16.98 -4.48
C ILE A 168 2.08 -17.40 -5.10
N ASP A 169 2.81 -18.31 -4.44
CA ASP A 169 4.12 -18.77 -4.92
C ASP A 169 3.98 -19.60 -6.21
N ALA A 170 2.90 -20.37 -6.33
CA ALA A 170 2.55 -21.08 -7.57
C ALA A 170 2.24 -20.11 -8.72
N GLU A 171 1.53 -19.02 -8.46
CA GLU A 171 1.24 -18.00 -9.48
C GLU A 171 2.51 -17.24 -9.90
N GLU A 172 3.45 -16.99 -8.97
CA GLU A 172 4.76 -16.41 -9.30
C GLU A 172 5.58 -17.33 -10.21
N GLU A 173 5.57 -18.63 -9.96
CA GLU A 173 6.30 -19.61 -10.76
C GLU A 173 5.68 -19.74 -12.17
N GLU A 174 4.35 -19.78 -12.28
CA GLU A 174 3.67 -19.73 -13.58
C GLU A 174 3.98 -18.45 -14.35
N LEU A 175 4.02 -17.29 -13.68
CA LEU A 175 4.33 -16.01 -14.34
C LEU A 175 5.77 -16.00 -14.88
N ARG A 176 6.74 -16.48 -14.09
CA ARG A 176 8.15 -16.59 -14.50
C ARG A 176 8.31 -17.52 -15.69
N GLN A 177 7.65 -18.67 -15.68
CA GLN A 177 7.68 -19.63 -16.79
C GLN A 177 7.08 -19.03 -18.07
N ARG A 178 5.99 -18.25 -17.94
CA ARG A 178 5.36 -17.57 -19.08
C ARG A 178 6.24 -16.49 -19.69
N ASP A 179 6.94 -15.74 -18.87
CA ASP A 179 7.83 -14.67 -19.33
C ASP A 179 9.12 -15.26 -19.96
N GLN A 180 9.63 -16.38 -19.44
CA GLN A 180 10.69 -17.16 -20.09
C GLN A 180 10.26 -17.65 -21.48
N LEU A 181 9.08 -18.27 -21.61
CA LEU A 181 8.58 -18.77 -22.90
C LEU A 181 8.44 -17.66 -23.95
N LYS A 182 8.02 -16.46 -23.54
CA LYS A 182 7.91 -15.28 -24.42
C LYS A 182 9.26 -14.70 -24.84
N SER A 183 10.30 -14.89 -24.02
CA SER A 183 11.67 -14.46 -24.35
C SER A 183 12.34 -15.39 -25.36
N GLU A 184 11.95 -16.67 -25.39
CA GLU A 184 12.48 -17.68 -26.32
C GLU A 184 11.79 -17.70 -27.69
N THR A 185 10.61 -17.09 -27.81
CA THR A 185 9.86 -17.00 -29.08
C THR A 185 10.12 -15.69 -29.86
N ARG A 186 11.17 -14.93 -29.50
CA ARG A 186 11.50 -13.63 -30.10
C ARG A 186 12.81 -13.63 -30.87
#